data_AF-A0A1I8IYD0-F1
#
_entry.id   AF-A0A1I8IYD0-F1
#
_cell.length_a   1.000
_cell.length_b   1.000
_cell.length_c   1.000
_cell.angle_alpha   90.00
_cell.angle_beta   90.00
_cell.angle_gamma   90.00
#
_symmetry.space_group_name_H-M   'P 1'
#
loop_
_entity.id
_entity.type
_entity.pdbx_description
1 polymer ?
#
loop_
_entity_poly.entity_id
_entity_poly.type
_entity_poly.pdbx_seq_one_letter_code
_entity_poly.pdbx_strand_id
1 'polypeptide(L)'
;VSDTVVEPYNATLSVHQLVENTDETFCIDNEALYDICFRTLKLTTPTYGDLNHLVSATMSGVTTCLRFPGQLNADLRKLAVNMMAVTFIGNSTAIQELFKRVSEQFTAMFRRKAFLHWYTGEGMDEMEFTEAESNMNDLVSEYQQYQDAKAEEEGDDTAEEVEAIVE
;
A
#
# COMPACT_ATOMS: atom_id res chain seq x y z
N VAL A 1 -13.74 10.54 -2.40
CA VAL A 1 -13.17 11.86 -2.71
C VAL A 1 -12.78 12.48 -1.40
N SER A 2 -11.52 12.90 -1.25
CA SER A 2 -11.05 13.50 -0.01
C SER A 2 -11.74 14.82 0.29
N ASP A 3 -12.16 15.03 1.53
CA ASP A 3 -12.70 16.30 2.01
C ASP A 3 -11.58 17.34 2.25
N THR A 4 -10.32 16.89 2.31
CA THR A 4 -9.17 17.76 2.59
C THR A 4 -8.15 17.75 1.46
N VAL A 5 -7.78 18.95 1.00
CA VAL A 5 -6.82 19.12 -0.10
C VAL A 5 -5.37 18.80 0.29
N VAL A 6 -5.07 18.73 1.59
CA VAL A 6 -3.72 18.48 2.12
C VAL A 6 -3.43 17.01 2.44
N GLU A 7 -4.37 16.11 2.14
CA GLU A 7 -4.21 14.68 2.41
C GLU A 7 -2.91 14.07 1.83
N PRO A 8 -2.45 14.43 0.62
CA PRO A 8 -1.18 13.91 0.11
C PRO A 8 0.03 14.29 0.98
N TYR A 9 0.06 15.48 1.61
CA TYR A 9 1.13 15.83 2.54
C TYR A 9 1.11 14.92 3.77
N ASN A 10 -0.07 14.74 4.37
CA ASN A 10 -0.25 13.90 5.55
C ASN A 10 0.12 12.44 5.26
N ALA A 11 -0.29 11.94 4.09
CA ALA A 11 0.01 10.58 3.65
C ALA A 11 1.52 10.41 3.45
N THR A 12 2.20 11.33 2.76
CA THR A 12 3.65 11.24 2.52
C THR A 12 4.46 11.26 3.81
N LEU A 13 4.16 12.19 4.72
CA LEU A 13 4.83 12.26 6.01
C LEU A 13 4.56 11.00 6.86
N SER A 14 3.35 10.45 6.79
CA SER A 14 3.00 9.23 7.53
C SER A 14 3.70 7.99 6.95
N VAL A 15 3.77 7.84 5.63
CA VAL A 15 4.45 6.70 4.98
C VAL A 15 5.91 6.61 5.39
N HIS A 16 6.61 7.75 5.43
CA HIS A 16 8.00 7.80 5.93
C HIS A 16 8.12 7.19 7.34
N GLN A 17 7.21 7.55 8.26
CA GLN A 17 7.20 7.00 9.62
C GLN A 17 6.79 5.53 9.68
N LEU A 18 5.87 5.10 8.80
CA LEU A 18 5.41 3.71 8.74
C LEU A 18 6.54 2.77 8.28
N VAL A 19 7.33 3.19 7.29
CA VAL A 19 8.44 2.39 6.76
C VAL A 19 9.50 2.11 7.83
N GLU A 20 9.81 3.10 8.68
CA GLU A 20 10.89 2.96 9.67
C GLU A 20 10.43 2.31 10.99
N ASN A 21 9.17 2.52 11.38
CA ASN A 21 8.69 2.18 12.71
C ASN A 21 7.68 1.03 12.76
N THR A 22 7.27 0.46 11.62
CA THR A 22 6.31 -0.66 11.59
C THR A 22 6.90 -1.92 10.98
N ASP A 23 6.63 -3.06 11.60
CA ASP A 23 6.99 -4.37 11.05
C ASP A 23 6.02 -4.80 9.94
N GLU A 24 4.74 -4.41 10.02
CA GLU A 24 3.70 -4.75 9.05
C GLU A 24 2.64 -3.64 9.02
N THR A 25 2.31 -3.16 7.81
CA THR A 25 1.26 -2.15 7.59
C THR A 25 0.22 -2.68 6.60
N PHE A 26 -1.05 -2.71 7.04
CA PHE A 26 -2.18 -3.06 6.18
C PHE A 26 -2.66 -1.82 5.40
N CYS A 27 -2.43 -1.81 4.10
CA CYS A 27 -2.89 -0.73 3.23
C CYS A 27 -4.39 -0.88 2.92
N ILE A 28 -5.22 0.01 3.46
CA ILE A 28 -6.67 0.05 3.22
C ILE A 28 -6.99 1.25 2.33
N ASP A 29 -7.22 1.00 1.04
CA ASP A 29 -7.51 2.06 0.07
C ASP A 29 -9.02 2.33 -0.02
N ASN A 30 -9.43 3.54 0.36
CA ASN A 30 -10.81 3.99 0.23
C ASN A 30 -11.30 4.01 -1.22
N GLU A 31 -10.43 4.25 -2.21
CA GLU A 31 -10.80 4.21 -3.63
C GLU A 31 -11.20 2.78 -4.03
N ALA A 32 -10.39 1.79 -3.65
CA ALA A 32 -10.70 0.38 -3.91
C ALA A 32 -11.95 -0.09 -3.16
N LEU A 33 -12.13 0.31 -1.89
CA LEU A 33 -13.33 -0.03 -1.12
C LEU A 33 -14.59 0.58 -1.74
N TYR A 34 -14.51 1.84 -2.18
CA TYR A 34 -15.61 2.48 -2.88
C TYR A 34 -15.96 1.75 -4.18
N ASP A 35 -14.96 1.37 -4.98
CA ASP A 35 -15.14 0.62 -6.21
C ASP A 35 -15.78 -0.75 -5.96
N ILE A 36 -15.41 -1.47 -4.89
CA ILE A 36 -16.05 -2.73 -4.51
C ILE A 36 -17.53 -2.49 -4.18
N CYS A 37 -17.83 -1.50 -3.33
CA CYS A 37 -19.21 -1.19 -2.95
C CYS A 37 -20.06 -0.78 -4.16
N PHE A 38 -19.51 0.05 -5.05
CA PHE A 38 -20.22 0.57 -6.21
C PHE A 38 -20.35 -0.46 -7.34
N ARG A 39 -19.24 -1.07 -7.77
CA ARG A 39 -19.19 -1.95 -8.94
C ARG A 39 -19.62 -3.38 -8.61
N THR A 40 -19.23 -3.90 -7.45
CA THR A 40 -19.49 -5.30 -7.08
C THR A 40 -20.76 -5.43 -6.27
N LEU A 41 -20.90 -4.67 -5.18
CA LEU A 41 -22.09 -4.72 -4.30
C LEU A 41 -23.29 -3.95 -4.86
N LYS A 42 -23.11 -3.24 -5.98
CA LYS A 42 -24.16 -2.47 -6.68
C LYS A 42 -24.84 -1.41 -5.80
N LEU A 43 -24.12 -0.88 -4.83
CA LEU A 43 -24.59 0.24 -4.02
C LEU A 43 -24.43 1.53 -4.83
N THR A 44 -25.54 2.21 -5.14
CA THR A 44 -25.53 3.42 -5.96
C THR A 44 -24.82 4.59 -5.29
N THR A 45 -24.86 4.64 -3.96
CA THR A 45 -24.23 5.67 -3.12
C THR A 45 -23.59 5.00 -1.91
N PRO A 46 -22.37 4.43 -2.03
CA PRO A 46 -21.66 3.85 -0.91
C PRO A 46 -21.44 4.87 0.20
N THR A 47 -21.76 4.50 1.44
CA THR A 47 -21.51 5.31 2.64
C THR A 47 -20.27 4.80 3.38
N TYR A 48 -19.71 5.60 4.28
CA TYR A 48 -18.64 5.12 5.18
C TYR A 48 -19.07 3.91 6.02
N GLY A 49 -20.36 3.74 6.31
CA GLY A 49 -20.87 2.52 6.95
C GLY A 49 -20.62 1.26 6.12
N ASP A 50 -20.82 1.35 4.80
CA ASP A 50 -20.61 0.24 3.87
C ASP A 50 -19.12 -0.08 3.70
N LEU A 51 -18.29 0.97 3.58
CA LEU A 51 -16.83 0.82 3.52
C LEU A 51 -16.29 0.18 4.81
N ASN A 52 -16.73 0.69 5.97
CA ASN A 52 -16.31 0.18 7.27
C ASN A 52 -16.80 -1.25 7.52
N HIS A 53 -17.92 -1.67 6.92
CA HIS A 53 -18.34 -3.06 6.96
C HIS A 53 -17.29 -3.98 6.30
N LEU A 54 -16.79 -3.61 5.12
CA LEU A 54 -15.71 -4.35 4.45
C LEU A 54 -14.42 -4.34 5.27
N VAL A 55 -14.04 -3.18 5.81
CA VAL A 55 -12.85 -3.05 6.67
C VAL A 55 -12.96 -3.96 7.89
N SER A 56 -14.11 -3.95 8.58
CA SER A 56 -14.33 -4.76 9.77
C SER A 56 -14.24 -6.27 9.48
N ALA A 57 -14.76 -6.70 8.32
CA ALA A 57 -14.66 -8.08 7.87
C ALA A 57 -13.20 -8.48 7.59
N THR A 58 -12.44 -7.62 6.90
CA THR A 58 -11.01 -7.82 6.62
C THR A 58 -10.19 -7.88 7.90
N MET A 59 -10.34 -6.91 8.81
CA MET A 59 -9.61 -6.87 10.08
C MET A 59 -9.95 -8.07 10.98
N SER A 60 -11.22 -8.49 10.99
CA SER A 60 -11.62 -9.72 11.67
C SER A 60 -10.92 -10.92 11.03
N GLY A 61 -10.95 -11.04 9.70
CA GLY A 61 -10.25 -12.09 8.98
C GLY A 61 -8.76 -12.20 9.29
N VAL A 62 -8.03 -11.09 9.18
CA VAL A 62 -6.58 -11.00 9.49
C VAL A 62 -6.27 -11.45 10.91
N THR A 63 -7.08 -11.07 11.90
CA THR A 63 -6.86 -11.41 13.32
C THR A 63 -7.40 -12.79 13.71
N THR A 64 -8.02 -13.54 12.80
CA THR A 64 -8.69 -14.82 13.12
C THR A 64 -7.73 -15.86 13.67
N CYS A 65 -6.52 -15.98 13.11
CA CYS A 65 -5.50 -16.94 13.56
C CYS A 65 -4.97 -16.66 14.97
N LEU A 66 -5.03 -15.39 15.42
CA LEU A 66 -4.63 -14.99 16.78
C LEU A 66 -5.78 -15.19 17.78
N ARG A 67 -7.02 -14.94 17.34
CA ARG A 67 -8.21 -15.04 18.20
C ARG A 67 -8.68 -16.48 18.39
N PHE A 68 -8.54 -17.30 17.35
CA PHE A 68 -8.94 -18.70 17.35
C PHE A 68 -7.76 -19.55 16.89
N PRO A 69 -6.91 -20.01 17.82
CA PRO A 69 -5.80 -20.90 17.50
C PRO A 69 -6.39 -22.22 17.00
N GLY A 70 -6.36 -22.42 15.69
CA GLY A 70 -6.65 -23.72 15.07
C GLY A 70 -5.52 -24.72 15.33
N GLN A 71 -5.52 -25.86 14.63
CA GLN A 71 -4.38 -26.79 14.66
C GLN A 71 -3.09 -26.18 14.07
N LEU A 72 -3.20 -25.05 13.37
CA LEU A 72 -2.08 -24.24 12.92
C LEU A 72 -1.67 -23.28 14.05
N ASN A 73 -0.59 -23.60 14.78
CA ASN A 73 0.05 -22.64 15.69
C ASN A 73 0.70 -21.53 14.85
N ALA A 74 -0.05 -20.46 14.59
CA ALA A 74 0.40 -19.26 13.89
C ALA A 74 0.63 -18.14 14.90
N ASP A 75 1.86 -17.99 15.37
CA ASP A 75 2.30 -16.78 16.06
C ASP A 75 2.28 -15.58 15.09
N LEU A 76 2.30 -14.35 15.59
CA LEU A 76 2.41 -13.11 14.79
C LEU A 76 3.52 -13.19 13.72
N ARG A 77 4.65 -13.81 14.08
CA ARG A 77 5.80 -14.02 13.18
C ARG A 77 5.51 -15.01 12.04
N LYS A 78 4.53 -15.90 12.20
CA LYS A 78 4.03 -16.81 11.15
C LYS A 78 2.92 -16.18 10.31
N LEU A 79 2.18 -15.19 10.81
CA LEU A 79 1.26 -14.39 9.99
C LEU A 79 2.03 -13.68 8.87
N ALA A 80 3.18 -13.11 9.20
CA ALA A 80 4.09 -12.46 8.25
C ALA A 80 4.68 -13.42 7.19
N VAL A 81 4.58 -14.75 7.38
CA VAL A 81 5.27 -15.76 6.55
C VAL A 81 4.31 -16.72 5.84
N ASN A 82 3.19 -17.10 6.44
CA ASN A 82 2.23 -18.07 5.90
C ASN A 82 0.81 -17.47 5.87
N MET A 83 0.52 -16.76 4.79
CA MET A 83 -0.75 -16.07 4.53
C MET A 83 -1.89 -17.04 4.22
N MET A 84 -2.48 -17.68 5.23
CA MET A 84 -3.66 -18.53 5.06
C MET A 84 -4.81 -18.13 6.00
N ALA A 85 -5.72 -17.30 5.47
CA ALA A 85 -7.08 -17.13 5.96
C ALA A 85 -8.02 -16.88 4.76
N VAL A 86 -9.34 -16.95 4.98
CA VAL A 86 -10.41 -16.59 3.99
C VAL A 86 -10.27 -15.14 3.48
N THR A 87 -9.41 -14.35 4.12
CA THR A 87 -9.00 -13.01 3.71
C THR A 87 -7.66 -13.10 3.01
N PHE A 88 -7.61 -12.67 1.75
CA PHE A 88 -6.36 -12.56 0.99
C PHE A 88 -5.53 -11.41 1.54
N ILE A 89 -4.34 -11.75 2.05
CA ILE A 89 -3.26 -10.81 2.29
C ILE A 89 -2.28 -11.03 1.14
N GLY A 90 -1.96 -9.98 0.40
CA GLY A 90 -1.04 -10.07 -0.73
C GLY A 90 0.06 -9.03 -0.57
N ASN A 91 1.30 -9.48 -0.35
CA ASN A 91 2.47 -8.62 -0.47
C ASN A 91 2.89 -8.59 -1.94
N SER A 92 2.30 -7.67 -2.70
CA SER A 92 2.54 -7.52 -4.14
C SER A 92 3.29 -6.23 -4.43
N THR A 93 4.24 -6.30 -5.38
CA THR A 93 4.94 -5.11 -5.91
C THR A 93 3.99 -4.11 -6.58
N ALA A 94 2.74 -4.51 -6.90
CA ALA A 94 1.71 -3.62 -7.41
C ALA A 94 1.31 -2.51 -6.42
N ILE A 95 1.60 -2.67 -5.12
CA ILE A 95 1.32 -1.63 -4.12
C ILE A 95 2.05 -0.31 -4.41
N GLN A 96 3.16 -0.36 -5.17
CA GLN A 96 3.88 0.83 -5.60
C GLN A 96 3.03 1.82 -6.38
N GLU A 97 1.96 1.37 -7.07
CA GLU A 97 1.05 2.24 -7.81
C GLU A 97 0.29 3.19 -6.87
N LEU A 98 -0.05 2.71 -5.67
CA LEU A 98 -0.67 3.52 -4.63
C LEU A 98 0.29 4.61 -4.15
N PHE A 99 1.55 4.25 -3.87
CA PHE A 99 2.58 5.22 -3.46
C PHE A 99 2.90 6.22 -4.57
N LYS A 100 3.01 5.78 -5.83
CA LYS A 100 3.18 6.65 -7.01
C LYS A 100 2.05 7.69 -7.10
N ARG A 101 0.79 7.27 -6.95
CA ARG A 101 -0.38 8.15 -6.99
C ARG A 101 -0.33 9.24 -5.90
N VAL A 102 0.06 8.87 -4.67
CA VAL A 102 0.20 9.83 -3.56
C VAL A 102 1.39 10.77 -3.81
N SER A 103 2.53 10.23 -4.26
CA SER A 103 3.74 11.00 -4.58
C SER A 103 3.46 12.06 -5.66
N GLU A 104 2.79 11.71 -6.75
CA GLU A 104 2.46 12.67 -7.82
C GLU A 104 1.60 13.85 -7.32
N GLN A 105 0.62 13.56 -6.47
CA GLN A 105 -0.24 14.60 -5.87
C GLN A 105 0.54 15.47 -4.89
N PHE A 106 1.41 14.85 -4.08
CA PHE A 106 2.33 15.57 -3.18
C PHE A 106 3.23 16.52 -3.97
N THR A 107 3.96 16.02 -4.97
CA THR A 107 4.91 16.81 -5.77
C THR A 107 4.21 17.98 -6.45
N ALA A 108 3.00 17.76 -6.98
CA ALA A 108 2.21 18.81 -7.63
C ALA A 108 1.85 19.96 -6.67
N MET A 109 1.56 19.66 -5.40
CA MET A 109 1.29 20.65 -4.38
C MET A 109 2.56 21.31 -3.84
N PHE A 110 3.59 20.51 -3.56
CA PHE A 110 4.83 20.95 -2.94
C PHE A 110 5.60 21.92 -3.85
N ARG A 111 5.64 21.65 -5.16
CA ARG A 111 6.21 22.58 -6.16
C ARG A 111 5.56 23.95 -6.16
N ARG A 112 4.29 24.05 -5.78
CA ARG A 112 3.54 25.32 -5.69
C ARG A 112 3.57 25.92 -4.29
N LYS A 113 4.23 25.25 -3.32
CA LYS A 113 4.19 25.57 -1.89
C LYS A 113 2.75 25.77 -1.37
N ALA A 114 1.80 25.03 -1.93
CA ALA A 114 0.39 25.14 -1.54
C ALA A 114 0.23 24.63 -0.11
N PHE A 115 -0.45 25.40 0.75
CA PHE A 115 -0.77 25.07 2.16
C PHE A 115 0.42 24.74 3.08
N LEU A 116 1.66 24.89 2.60
CA LEU A 116 2.87 24.53 3.36
C LEU A 116 3.01 25.29 4.68
N HIS A 117 2.58 26.55 4.71
CA HIS A 117 2.61 27.40 5.92
C HIS A 117 1.81 26.84 7.11
N TRP A 118 0.83 25.96 6.88
CA TRP A 118 0.10 25.30 7.97
C TRP A 118 0.98 24.31 8.75
N TYR A 119 1.99 23.75 8.08
CA TYR A 119 2.92 22.80 8.69
C TYR A 119 4.15 23.51 9.26
N THR A 120 4.73 24.45 8.49
CA THR A 120 5.89 25.21 8.97
C THR A 120 5.53 26.18 10.09
N GLY A 121 4.28 26.64 10.16
CA GLY A 121 3.76 27.43 11.27
C GLY A 121 3.69 26.64 12.60
N GLU A 122 3.57 25.32 12.54
CA GLU A 122 3.60 24.41 13.70
C GLU A 122 5.03 23.97 14.08
N GLY A 123 6.04 24.41 13.32
CA GLY A 123 7.46 24.19 13.62
C GLY A 123 8.17 23.13 12.78
N MET A 124 7.50 22.54 11.77
CA MET A 124 8.18 21.67 10.79
C MET A 124 9.11 22.46 9.87
N ASP A 125 10.19 21.81 9.42
CA ASP A 125 11.08 22.35 8.39
C ASP A 125 10.63 21.91 6.99
N GLU A 126 10.81 22.76 5.98
CA GLU A 126 10.59 22.37 4.57
C GLU A 126 11.50 21.20 4.15
N MET A 127 12.67 21.03 4.79
CA MET A 127 13.56 19.90 4.55
C MET A 127 12.92 18.56 4.92
N GLU A 128 12.07 18.49 5.96
CA GLU A 128 11.37 17.26 6.35
C GLU A 128 10.40 16.78 5.26
N PHE A 129 9.79 17.71 4.53
CA PHE A 129 8.96 17.38 3.36
C PHE A 129 9.77 16.79 2.22
N THR A 130 10.97 17.34 1.99
CA THR A 130 11.86 16.88 0.92
C THR A 130 12.41 15.49 1.24
N GLU A 131 12.73 15.24 2.50
CA GLU A 131 13.15 13.92 3.00
C GLU A 131 12.02 12.90 2.84
N ALA A 132 10.82 13.22 3.29
CA ALA A 132 9.67 12.32 3.14
C ALA A 132 9.33 12.02 1.67
N GLU A 133 9.47 13.00 0.77
CA GLU A 133 9.32 12.79 -0.68
C GLU A 133 10.40 11.84 -1.23
N SER A 134 11.67 12.03 -0.82
CA SER A 134 12.77 11.14 -1.22
C SER A 134 12.52 9.72 -0.77
N ASN A 135 12.21 9.50 0.52
CA ASN A 135 11.99 8.17 1.06
C ASN A 135 10.82 7.45 0.39
N MET A 136 9.75 8.17 0.03
CA MET A 136 8.65 7.58 -0.74
C MET A 136 9.09 7.14 -2.14
N ASN A 137 9.89 7.95 -2.82
CA ASN A 137 10.39 7.62 -4.15
C ASN A 137 11.41 6.46 -4.12
N ASP A 138 12.22 6.39 -3.07
CA ASP A 138 13.14 5.28 -2.83
C ASP A 138 12.35 3.98 -2.62
N LEU A 139 11.31 3.99 -1.78
CA LEU A 139 10.43 2.84 -1.58
C LEU A 139 9.78 2.37 -2.89
N VAL A 140 9.27 3.29 -3.69
CA VAL A 140 8.70 2.98 -5.02
C VAL A 140 9.76 2.35 -5.93
N SER A 141 10.99 2.86 -5.90
CA SER A 141 12.09 2.35 -6.71
C SER A 141 12.50 0.94 -6.27
N GLU A 142 12.53 0.64 -4.98
CA GLU A 142 12.77 -0.70 -4.46
C GLU A 142 11.72 -1.70 -4.96
N TYR A 143 10.43 -1.36 -4.87
CA TYR A 143 9.36 -2.23 -5.39
C TYR A 143 9.47 -2.47 -6.90
N GLN A 144 9.84 -1.45 -7.67
CA GLN A 144 10.05 -1.58 -9.11
C GLN A 144 11.22 -2.51 -9.42
N GLN A 145 12.34 -2.38 -8.70
CA GLN A 145 13.50 -3.26 -8.89
C GLN A 145 13.16 -4.73 -8.64
N TYR A 146 12.40 -5.05 -7.58
CA TYR A 146 11.97 -6.43 -7.34
C TYR A 146 10.99 -6.96 -8.40
N GLN A 147 10.17 -6.09 -8.98
CA GLN A 147 9.27 -6.47 -10.06
C GLN A 147 10.06 -6.80 -11.33
N ASP A 148 11.03 -5.96 -11.68
CA ASP A 148 11.85 -6.12 -12.88
C ASP A 148 12.77 -7.34 -12.76
N ALA A 149 13.40 -7.55 -11.59
CA ALA A 149 14.23 -8.73 -11.33
C ALA A 149 13.46 -10.05 -11.48
N LYS A 150 12.20 -10.11 -11.01
CA LYS A 150 11.34 -11.30 -11.21
C LYS A 150 10.98 -11.53 -12.67
N ALA A 151 10.78 -10.46 -13.44
CA ALA A 151 10.48 -10.58 -14.86
C ALA A 151 11.70 -11.07 -15.67
N GLU A 152 12.92 -10.72 -15.24
CA GLU A 152 14.17 -11.23 -15.81
C GLU A 152 14.38 -12.72 -15.48
N GLU A 153 14.11 -13.15 -14.25
CA GLU A 153 14.19 -14.57 -13.85
C GLU A 153 13.14 -15.45 -14.57
N GLU A 154 11.88 -15.00 -14.73
CA GLU A 154 10.87 -15.73 -15.51
C GLU A 154 11.14 -15.70 -17.04
N GLY A 155 11.91 -14.72 -17.51
CA GLY A 155 12.29 -14.58 -18.92
C GLY A 155 13.37 -15.55 -19.39
N ASP A 156 14.25 -15.99 -18.48
CA ASP A 156 15.37 -16.90 -18.79
C ASP A 156 14.89 -18.36 -18.90
N ASP A 157 13.94 -18.77 -18.06
CA ASP A 157 13.38 -20.13 -18.09
C ASP A 157 12.60 -20.46 -19.38
N THR A 158 12.02 -19.44 -20.03
CA THR A 158 11.31 -19.63 -21.32
C THR A 158 12.21 -19.56 -22.54
N ALA A 159 13.39 -18.95 -22.43
CA ALA A 159 14.37 -18.89 -23.50
C ALA A 159 15.13 -20.23 -23.62
N GLU A 160 15.53 -20.84 -22.50
CA GLU A 160 16.22 -22.13 -22.48
C GLU A 160 15.31 -23.30 -22.94
N GLU A 161 14.01 -23.31 -22.61
CA GLU A 161 13.10 -24.36 -23.10
C GLU A 161 12.86 -24.29 -24.62
N VAL A 162 12.87 -23.12 -25.23
CA VAL A 162 12.70 -22.97 -26.69
C VAL A 162 13.98 -23.36 -27.43
N GLU A 163 15.16 -23.11 -26.87
CA GLU A 163 16.42 -23.51 -27.49
C GLU A 163 16.65 -25.03 -27.38
N ALA A 164 16.24 -25.68 -26.28
CA ALA A 164 16.33 -27.12 -26.09
C ALA A 164 15.35 -27.96 -26.94
N ILE A 165 14.32 -27.35 -27.52
CA ILE A 165 13.37 -28.02 -28.44
C ILE A 165 13.82 -27.95 -29.91
N VAL A 166 14.83 -27.13 -30.22
CA VAL A 166 15.30 -26.88 -31.60
C VAL A 166 16.60 -27.63 -31.95
N GLU A 167 17.25 -28.30 -31.00
CA GLU A 167 18.32 -29.30 -31.25
C GLU A 167 17.80 -30.75 -31.24
#